data_AF-A0A0D2ZR28-F1
#
_entry.id   AF-A0A0D2ZR28-F1
#
_cell.length_a   1.000
_cell.length_b   1.000
_cell.length_c   1.000
_cell.angle_alpha   90.00
_cell.angle_beta   90.00
_cell.angle_gamma   90.00
#
_symmetry.space_group_name_H-M   'P 1'
#
loop_
_entity.id
_entity.type
_entity.pdbx_description
1 polymer ?
#
loop_
_entity_poly.entity_id
_entity_poly.type
_entity_poly.pdbx_seq_one_letter_code
_entity_poly.pdbx_strand_id
1 'polypeptide(L)'
;MEENDGEPVDDLALMKRAYTNKKTDQIDDGLVREVVTLVQTQVQDEVSQLQTEDYDSTASTNLSRVRINEIVQLLVPKKKGRLVGLGRPSRSSPLFSAPPPFVDPEVLTAQLKDKDDRISLLETQMAAQQAGYEAQKRLNQQMVEMMQRMYPNEVFPDVLDP
;
A
#
# COMPACT_ATOMS: atom_id res chain seq x y z
N MET A 1 31.16 8.80 -4.74
CA MET A 1 29.99 7.91 -4.94
C MET A 1 28.80 8.80 -4.73
N GLU A 2 28.01 9.01 -5.77
CA GLU A 2 26.88 9.94 -5.77
C GLU A 2 25.80 9.37 -4.84
N GLU A 3 25.57 10.07 -3.74
CA GLU A 3 24.60 9.75 -2.70
C GLU A 3 23.21 10.06 -3.30
N ASN A 4 22.49 9.03 -3.76
CA ASN A 4 21.10 9.21 -4.15
C ASN A 4 20.29 9.52 -2.88
N ASP A 5 19.55 10.64 -2.88
CA ASP A 5 18.78 11.24 -1.79
C ASP A 5 17.60 10.39 -1.26
N GLY A 6 17.76 9.06 -1.16
CA GLY A 6 16.72 8.14 -0.71
C GLY A 6 15.63 7.85 -1.73
N GLU A 7 15.69 8.42 -2.95
CA GLU A 7 14.76 8.06 -4.03
C GLU A 7 15.12 6.66 -4.60
N PRO A 8 14.14 5.75 -4.73
CA PRO A 8 14.39 4.44 -5.34
C PRO A 8 14.80 4.58 -6.81
N VAL A 9 15.88 3.87 -7.19
CA VAL A 9 16.44 3.86 -8.56
C VAL A 9 15.38 3.49 -9.58
N ASP A 10 15.29 4.19 -10.71
CA ASP A 10 14.42 3.83 -11.83
C ASP A 10 15.02 2.68 -12.65
N ASP A 11 14.64 1.44 -12.33
CA ASP A 11 15.15 0.25 -13.02
C ASP A 11 14.72 0.23 -14.50
N LEU A 12 13.54 0.77 -14.82
CA LEU A 12 13.05 0.82 -16.19
C LEU A 12 13.83 1.82 -17.05
N ALA A 13 14.08 3.03 -16.55
CA ALA A 13 14.89 4.01 -17.25
C ALA A 13 16.35 3.58 -17.36
N LEU A 14 16.91 2.97 -16.31
CA LEU A 14 18.26 2.43 -16.31
C LEU A 14 18.41 1.37 -17.41
N MET A 15 17.47 0.43 -17.50
CA MET A 15 17.44 -0.60 -18.52
C MET A 15 17.30 0.00 -19.93
N LYS A 16 16.37 0.94 -20.15
CA LYS A 16 16.25 1.63 -21.46
C LYS A 16 17.56 2.29 -21.85
N ARG A 17 18.14 3.10 -20.97
CA ARG A 17 19.38 3.82 -21.22
C ARG A 17 20.57 2.91 -21.53
N ALA A 18 20.64 1.74 -20.88
CA ALA A 18 21.73 0.79 -21.09
C ALA A 18 21.73 0.15 -22.48
N TYR A 19 20.55 -0.02 -23.09
CA TYR A 19 20.38 -0.75 -24.35
C TYR A 19 19.92 0.10 -25.54
N THR A 20 19.66 1.40 -25.33
CA THR A 20 19.39 2.33 -26.42
C THR A 20 20.68 2.66 -27.19
N ASN A 21 20.64 2.45 -28.49
CA ASN A 21 21.71 2.84 -29.40
C ASN A 21 21.69 4.35 -29.63
N LYS A 22 22.79 5.03 -29.31
CA LYS A 22 22.92 6.50 -29.40
C LYS A 22 22.77 7.08 -30.81
N LYS A 23 22.88 6.26 -31.86
CA LYS A 23 22.75 6.71 -33.25
C LYS A 23 21.32 6.62 -33.78
N THR A 24 20.52 5.70 -33.24
CA THR A 24 19.17 5.40 -33.74
C THR A 24 18.08 5.70 -32.72
N ASP A 25 18.45 6.00 -31.47
CA ASP A 25 17.56 6.16 -30.31
C ASP A 25 16.60 4.98 -30.09
N GLN A 26 16.97 3.79 -30.58
CA GLN A 26 16.21 2.56 -30.45
C GLN A 26 16.94 1.54 -29.57
N ILE A 27 16.16 0.68 -28.90
CA ILE A 27 16.69 -0.45 -28.14
C ILE A 27 17.17 -1.52 -29.13
N ASP A 28 18.47 -1.77 -29.14
CA ASP A 28 19.15 -2.67 -30.09
C ASP A 28 18.99 -4.15 -29.67
N ASP A 29 18.90 -4.40 -28.37
CA ASP A 29 18.66 -5.74 -27.82
C ASP A 29 17.19 -6.14 -27.93
N GLY A 30 16.92 -7.19 -28.71
CA GLY A 30 15.56 -7.67 -28.97
C GLY A 30 14.83 -8.13 -27.71
N LEU A 31 15.51 -8.79 -26.78
CA LEU A 31 14.91 -9.27 -25.53
C LEU A 31 14.58 -8.10 -24.61
N VAL A 32 15.50 -7.13 -24.48
CA VAL A 32 15.26 -5.94 -23.65
C VAL A 32 14.12 -5.10 -24.22
N ARG A 33 14.01 -5.00 -25.54
CA ARG A 33 12.89 -4.32 -26.20
C ARG A 33 11.55 -4.95 -25.83
N GLU A 34 11.43 -6.28 -25.92
CA GLU A 34 10.22 -7.01 -25.53
C GLU A 34 9.88 -6.81 -24.05
N VAL A 35 10.88 -6.91 -23.17
CA VAL A 35 10.71 -6.72 -21.73
C VAL A 35 10.28 -5.29 -21.39
N VAL A 36 10.87 -4.29 -22.04
CA VAL A 36 10.46 -2.88 -21.87
C VAL A 36 9.00 -2.69 -22.30
N THR A 37 8.59 -3.25 -23.42
CA THR A 37 7.20 -3.19 -23.88
C THR A 37 6.27 -3.87 -22.87
N LEU A 38 6.63 -5.06 -22.39
CA LEU A 38 5.83 -5.80 -21.42
C LEU A 38 5.66 -5.05 -20.10
N VAL A 39 6.76 -4.46 -19.57
CA VAL A 39 6.70 -3.62 -18.37
C VAL A 39 5.82 -2.40 -18.60
N GLN A 40 5.93 -1.73 -19.74
CA GLN A 40 5.08 -0.58 -20.06
C GLN A 40 3.61 -0.94 -20.15
N THR A 41 3.27 -2.08 -20.79
CA THR A 41 1.91 -2.58 -20.84
C THR A 41 1.38 -2.94 -19.46
N GLN A 42 2.15 -3.66 -18.65
CA GLN A 42 1.73 -4.03 -17.29
C GLN A 42 1.54 -2.80 -16.38
N VAL A 43 2.44 -1.82 -16.45
CA VAL A 43 2.31 -0.53 -15.75
C VAL A 43 1.04 0.18 -16.18
N GLN A 44 0.73 0.18 -17.48
CA GLN A 44 -0.49 0.80 -18.01
C GLN A 44 -1.74 0.05 -17.56
N ASP A 45 -1.75 -1.27 -17.59
CA ASP A 45 -2.88 -2.10 -17.18
C ASP A 45 -3.17 -1.94 -15.67
N GLU A 46 -2.14 -1.84 -14.83
CA GLU A 46 -2.29 -1.54 -13.40
C GLU A 46 -2.81 -0.11 -13.18
N VAL A 47 -2.34 0.88 -13.93
CA VAL A 47 -2.91 2.24 -13.89
C VAL A 47 -4.39 2.22 -14.30
N SER A 48 -4.77 1.46 -15.34
CA SER A 48 -6.15 1.34 -15.80
C SER A 48 -7.06 0.62 -14.80
N GLN A 49 -6.58 -0.43 -14.12
CA GLN A 49 -7.34 -1.09 -13.05
C GLN A 49 -7.64 -0.14 -11.89
N LEU A 50 -6.68 0.71 -11.51
CA LEU A 50 -6.88 1.74 -10.47
C LEU A 50 -7.86 2.84 -10.90
N GLN A 51 -8.13 3.00 -12.20
CA GLN A 51 -9.11 3.98 -12.71
C GLN A 51 -10.54 3.42 -12.81
N THR A 52 -10.72 2.10 -12.77
CA THR A 52 -12.06 1.49 -12.92
C THR A 52 -12.84 1.39 -11.62
N GLU A 53 -12.22 1.68 -10.46
CA GLU A 53 -12.90 1.61 -9.16
C GLU A 53 -13.43 2.95 -8.62
N ASP A 54 -13.16 4.09 -9.28
CA ASP A 54 -13.61 5.42 -8.83
C ASP A 54 -14.20 6.28 -9.98
N TYR A 55 -15.53 6.25 -10.15
CA TYR A 55 -16.27 7.29 -10.87
C TYR A 55 -16.41 8.52 -9.97
N ASP A 56 -15.36 9.35 -9.86
CA ASP A 56 -15.37 10.81 -9.56
C ASP A 56 -14.02 11.28 -8.96
N SER A 57 -12.89 11.02 -9.62
CA SER A 57 -11.62 11.62 -9.21
C SER A 57 -10.69 11.91 -10.37
N THR A 58 -10.64 13.18 -10.74
CA THR A 58 -9.64 13.80 -11.63
C THR A 58 -8.33 14.09 -10.87
N ALA A 59 -7.64 13.07 -10.35
CA ALA A 59 -6.24 13.11 -9.88
C ALA A 59 -5.90 11.75 -9.24
N SER A 60 -4.80 11.02 -9.47
CA SER A 60 -3.52 11.29 -10.15
C SER A 60 -2.97 9.92 -10.60
N THR A 61 -2.84 9.72 -11.92
CA THR A 61 -2.42 8.46 -12.56
C THR A 61 -0.90 8.31 -12.58
N ASN A 62 -0.27 8.00 -11.44
CA ASN A 62 1.15 7.65 -11.42
C ASN A 62 1.41 6.54 -10.40
N LEU A 63 1.71 5.33 -10.86
CA LEU A 63 2.20 4.26 -9.99
C LEU A 63 3.48 4.70 -9.27
N SER A 64 3.64 4.26 -8.02
CA SER A 64 4.85 4.57 -7.27
C SER A 64 6.08 3.97 -7.93
N ARG A 65 7.23 4.65 -7.81
CA ARG A 65 8.52 4.18 -8.32
C ARG A 65 8.87 2.78 -7.84
N VAL A 66 8.63 2.50 -6.55
CA VAL A 66 8.85 1.19 -5.94
C VAL A 66 8.00 0.13 -6.64
N ARG A 67 6.72 0.40 -6.88
CA ARG A 67 5.81 -0.52 -7.56
C ARG A 67 6.26 -0.80 -9.01
N ILE A 68 6.68 0.23 -9.73
CA ILE A 68 7.22 0.08 -11.10
C ILE A 68 8.47 -0.83 -11.08
N ASN A 69 9.38 -0.65 -10.11
CA ASN A 69 10.56 -1.50 -9.99
C ASN A 69 10.23 -2.95 -9.63
N GLU A 70 9.20 -3.20 -8.81
CA GLU A 70 8.70 -4.56 -8.54
C GLU A 70 8.23 -5.24 -9.83
N ILE A 71 7.45 -4.53 -10.65
CA ILE A 71 6.99 -5.01 -11.96
C ILE A 71 8.20 -5.35 -12.86
N VAL A 72 9.22 -4.49 -12.91
CA VAL A 72 10.47 -4.75 -13.64
C VAL A 72 11.16 -6.02 -13.12
N GLN A 73 11.26 -6.21 -11.80
CA GLN A 73 11.92 -7.38 -11.21
C GLN A 73 11.18 -8.71 -11.45
N LEU A 74 9.86 -8.65 -11.66
CA LEU A 74 9.03 -9.81 -12.00
C LEU A 74 9.15 -10.19 -13.48
N LEU A 75 9.23 -9.19 -14.37
CA LEU A 75 9.18 -9.39 -15.81
C LEU A 75 10.55 -9.55 -16.48
N VAL A 76 11.61 -8.96 -15.92
CA VAL A 76 12.94 -9.08 -16.52
C VAL A 76 13.52 -10.48 -16.25
N PRO A 77 13.97 -11.20 -17.29
CA PRO A 77 14.57 -12.52 -17.13
C PRO A 77 15.85 -12.48 -16.30
N LYS A 78 16.09 -13.55 -15.52
CA LYS A 78 17.26 -13.70 -14.65
C LYS A 78 18.22 -14.73 -15.25
N LYS A 79 19.50 -14.37 -15.41
CA LYS A 79 20.58 -15.27 -15.83
C LYS A 79 21.65 -15.34 -14.76
N LYS A 80 21.90 -16.52 -14.18
CA LYS A 80 22.88 -16.73 -13.08
C LYS A 80 22.63 -15.79 -11.88
N GLY A 81 21.35 -15.60 -11.51
CA GLY A 81 20.94 -14.70 -10.42
C GLY A 81 21.13 -13.21 -10.71
N ARG A 82 21.43 -12.83 -11.94
CA ARG A 82 21.53 -11.44 -12.40
C ARG A 82 20.34 -11.12 -13.28
N LEU A 83 19.69 -10.01 -12.98
CA LEU A 83 18.61 -9.48 -13.81
C LEU A 83 19.25 -8.91 -15.08
N VAL A 84 18.77 -9.32 -16.26
CA VAL A 84 19.34 -8.87 -17.55
C VAL A 84 19.30 -7.35 -17.59
N GLY A 85 20.46 -6.72 -17.84
CA GLY A 85 20.57 -5.25 -17.87
C GLY A 85 20.70 -4.52 -16.54
N LEU A 86 20.33 -5.15 -15.41
CA LEU A 86 20.22 -4.50 -14.10
C LEU A 86 21.20 -5.06 -13.05
N GLY A 87 22.09 -5.97 -13.45
CA GLY A 87 23.15 -6.49 -12.58
C GLY A 87 22.63 -7.54 -11.59
N ARG A 88 23.31 -7.71 -10.45
CA ARG A 88 22.70 -8.47 -9.36
C ARG A 88 21.58 -7.57 -8.83
N PRO A 89 20.33 -8.06 -8.70
CA PRO A 89 19.41 -7.42 -7.78
C PRO A 89 20.21 -7.23 -6.49
N SER A 90 20.25 -6.02 -5.97
CA SER A 90 20.59 -5.81 -4.57
C SER A 90 19.55 -6.61 -3.80
N ARG A 91 19.75 -7.92 -3.70
CA ARG A 91 19.25 -8.72 -2.61
C ARG A 91 19.65 -7.88 -1.44
N SER A 92 18.63 -7.32 -0.79
CA SER A 92 18.74 -6.63 0.48
C SER A 92 20.02 -7.09 1.13
N SER A 93 20.93 -6.16 1.39
CA SER A 93 21.94 -6.43 2.41
C SER A 93 21.23 -7.24 3.47
N PRO A 94 21.74 -8.43 3.87
CA PRO A 94 21.27 -8.98 5.11
C PRO A 94 21.65 -7.93 6.15
N LEU A 95 20.74 -7.01 6.44
CA LEU A 95 20.63 -6.39 7.74
C LEU A 95 20.53 -7.62 8.63
N PHE A 96 21.59 -7.88 9.40
CA PHE A 96 21.92 -9.14 10.09
C PHE A 96 23.00 -10.00 9.41
N SER A 97 24.23 -9.51 9.46
CA SER A 97 25.45 -10.32 9.54
C SER A 97 25.61 -11.03 10.90
N ALA A 98 24.79 -10.68 11.89
CA ALA A 98 24.70 -11.41 13.16
C ALA A 98 23.61 -12.49 13.04
N PRO A 99 23.80 -13.71 13.58
CA PRO A 99 22.66 -14.56 13.91
C PRO A 99 21.69 -13.74 14.77
N PRO A 100 20.37 -13.74 14.51
CA PRO A 100 19.44 -13.17 15.47
C PRO A 100 19.72 -13.82 16.83
N PRO A 101 19.69 -13.06 17.94
CA PRO A 101 19.79 -13.68 19.26
C PRO A 101 18.75 -14.80 19.30
N PHE A 102 19.17 -16.00 19.70
CA PHE A 102 18.26 -17.15 19.76
C PHE A 102 17.14 -16.80 20.75
N VAL A 103 15.94 -16.54 20.22
CA VAL A 103 14.73 -16.35 21.02
C VAL A 103 14.01 -17.69 21.04
N ASP A 104 13.73 -18.17 22.24
CA ASP A 104 13.02 -19.44 22.45
C ASP A 104 11.64 -19.40 21.75
N PRO A 105 11.33 -20.37 20.87
CA PRO A 105 10.03 -20.43 20.21
C PRO A 105 8.84 -20.50 21.21
N GLU A 106 9.03 -21.04 22.42
CA GLU A 106 7.98 -21.07 23.43
C GLU A 106 7.67 -19.67 23.98
N VAL A 107 8.69 -18.82 24.14
CA VAL A 107 8.51 -17.44 24.61
C VAL A 107 7.78 -16.61 23.55
N LEU A 108 8.10 -16.82 22.28
CA LEU A 108 7.43 -16.16 21.15
C LEU A 108 5.95 -16.53 21.06
N THR A 109 5.61 -17.80 21.23
CA THR A 109 4.20 -18.25 21.18
C THR A 109 3.41 -17.76 22.39
N ALA A 110 4.01 -17.73 23.58
CA ALA A 110 3.38 -17.16 24.76
C ALA A 110 3.10 -15.66 24.61
N GLN A 111 4.06 -14.89 24.06
CA GLN A 111 3.86 -13.46 23.79
C GLN A 111 2.81 -13.19 22.71
N LEU A 112 2.71 -14.05 21.70
CA LEU A 112 1.68 -13.91 20.68
C LEU A 112 0.29 -14.08 21.30
N LYS A 113 0.14 -15.11 22.15
CA LYS A 113 -1.12 -15.37 22.87
C LYS A 113 -1.51 -14.22 23.80
N ASP A 114 -0.56 -13.68 24.57
CA ASP A 114 -0.81 -12.52 25.44
C ASP A 114 -1.27 -11.29 24.64
N LYS A 115 -0.67 -11.05 23.46
CA LYS A 115 -1.12 -10.00 22.55
C LYS A 115 -2.52 -10.25 22.01
N ASP A 116 -2.84 -11.49 21.62
CA ASP A 116 -4.17 -11.85 21.13
C ASP A 116 -5.24 -11.71 22.21
N ASP A 117 -4.93 -12.09 23.46
CA ASP A 117 -5.82 -11.89 24.61
C ASP A 117 -6.07 -10.39 24.86
N ARG A 118 -5.02 -9.57 24.75
CA ARG A 118 -5.14 -8.11 24.87
C ARG A 118 -5.96 -7.49 23.73
N ILE A 119 -5.79 -7.97 22.49
CA ILE A 119 -6.59 -7.52 21.34
C ILE A 119 -8.08 -7.84 21.60
N SER A 120 -8.38 -9.06 22.01
CA SER A 120 -9.75 -9.50 22.32
C SER A 120 -10.42 -8.63 23.40
N LEU A 121 -9.66 -8.27 24.45
CA LEU A 121 -10.15 -7.39 25.51
C LEU A 121 -10.45 -5.98 24.99
N LEU A 122 -9.54 -5.41 24.19
CA LEU A 122 -9.72 -4.06 23.63
C LEU A 122 -10.89 -4.00 22.66
N GLU A 123 -11.06 -5.01 21.79
CA GLU A 123 -12.20 -5.11 20.89
C GLU A 123 -13.53 -5.15 21.64
N THR A 124 -13.58 -5.94 22.71
CA THR A 124 -14.76 -6.01 23.59
C THR A 124 -15.05 -4.64 24.23
N GLN A 125 -14.03 -3.93 24.69
CA GLN A 125 -14.18 -2.61 25.28
C GLN A 125 -14.70 -1.59 24.25
N MET A 126 -14.14 -1.57 23.04
CA MET A 126 -14.59 -0.69 21.97
C MET A 126 -16.05 -0.99 21.58
N ALA A 127 -16.41 -2.27 21.45
CA ALA A 127 -17.78 -2.68 21.14
C ALA A 127 -18.76 -2.25 22.24
N ALA A 128 -18.40 -2.42 23.51
CA ALA A 128 -19.23 -1.98 24.63
C ALA A 128 -19.38 -0.45 24.66
N GLN A 129 -18.31 0.30 24.38
CA GLN A 129 -18.35 1.76 24.31
C GLN A 129 -19.23 2.24 23.16
N GLN A 130 -19.10 1.65 21.97
CA GLN A 130 -19.93 1.96 20.81
C GLN A 130 -21.40 1.65 21.08
N ALA A 131 -21.70 0.49 21.67
CA ALA A 131 -23.07 0.14 22.04
C ALA A 131 -23.66 1.12 23.06
N GLY A 132 -22.87 1.56 24.05
CA GLY A 132 -23.29 2.57 25.01
C GLY A 132 -23.58 3.93 24.36
N TYR A 133 -22.72 4.35 23.45
CA TYR A 133 -22.88 5.58 22.67
C TYR A 133 -24.14 5.55 21.79
N GLU A 134 -24.32 4.47 21.02
CA GLU A 134 -25.50 4.26 20.17
C GLU A 134 -26.80 4.22 20.98
N ALA A 135 -26.80 3.58 22.15
CA ALA A 135 -27.96 3.54 23.03
C ALA A 135 -28.34 4.95 23.53
N GLN A 136 -27.34 5.77 23.92
CA GLN A 136 -27.57 7.14 24.33
C GLN A 136 -28.09 8.01 23.18
N LYS A 137 -27.51 7.87 21.98
CA LYS A 137 -27.96 8.59 20.78
C LYS A 137 -29.40 8.27 20.43
N ARG A 138 -29.80 6.99 20.50
CA ARG A 138 -31.20 6.58 20.31
C ARG A 138 -32.15 7.20 21.33
N LEU A 139 -31.74 7.24 22.61
CA LEU A 139 -32.55 7.86 23.65
C LEU A 139 -32.72 9.37 23.40
N ASN A 140 -31.64 10.06 23.04
CA ASN A 140 -31.70 11.48 22.69
C ASN A 140 -32.62 11.73 21.49
N GLN A 141 -32.53 10.90 20.46
CA GLN A 141 -33.39 10.99 19.29
C GLN A 141 -34.87 10.81 19.64
N GLN A 142 -35.20 9.82 20.48
CA GLN A 142 -36.59 9.62 20.94
C GLN A 142 -37.13 10.83 21.70
N MET A 143 -36.31 11.48 22.53
CA MET A 143 -36.74 12.69 23.24
C MET A 143 -37.01 13.84 22.27
N VAL A 144 -36.15 14.03 21.26
CA VAL A 144 -36.36 15.06 20.22
C VAL A 144 -37.65 14.80 19.45
N GLU A 145 -37.92 13.55 19.05
CA GLU A 145 -39.16 13.20 18.35
C GLU A 145 -40.42 13.44 19.19
N MET A 146 -40.37 13.12 20.49
CA MET A 146 -41.47 13.43 21.40
C MET A 146 -41.69 14.95 21.54
N MET A 147 -40.61 15.73 21.64
CA MET A 147 -40.67 17.19 21.70
C MET A 147 -41.27 17.78 20.42
N GLN A 148 -40.87 17.30 19.24
CA GLN A 148 -41.43 17.75 17.96
C GLN A 148 -42.93 17.47 17.84
N ARG A 149 -43.41 16.33 18.35
CA ARG A 149 -44.85 16.02 18.36
C ARG A 149 -45.65 16.92 19.29
N MET A 150 -45.05 17.34 20.40
CA MET A 150 -45.68 18.26 21.36
C MET A 150 -45.67 19.70 20.84
N TYR A 151 -44.63 20.09 20.09
CA TYR A 151 -44.41 21.46 19.61
C TYR A 151 -44.07 21.47 18.11
N PRO A 152 -45.05 21.26 17.21
CA PRO A 152 -44.81 21.11 15.78
C PRO A 152 -44.34 22.40 15.07
N ASN A 153 -44.40 23.55 15.75
CA ASN A 153 -44.05 24.86 15.20
C ASN A 153 -42.68 25.38 15.68
N GLU A 154 -41.96 24.62 16.51
CA GLU A 154 -40.63 24.99 17.00
C GLU A 154 -39.54 24.20 16.25
N VAL A 155 -38.47 24.91 15.86
CA VAL A 155 -37.29 24.29 15.23
C VAL A 155 -36.29 23.94 16.33
N PHE A 156 -36.15 22.66 16.62
CA PHE A 156 -35.16 22.16 17.58
C PHE A 156 -33.78 22.04 16.90
N PRO A 157 -32.68 22.44 17.57
CA PRO A 157 -31.33 22.28 17.03
C PRO A 157 -30.96 20.80 16.92
N ASP A 158 -30.19 20.45 15.88
CA ASP A 158 -29.68 19.09 15.70
C ASP A 158 -28.83 18.68 16.91
N VAL A 159 -29.01 17.44 17.37
CA VAL A 159 -28.19 16.85 18.42
C VAL A 159 -26.78 16.65 17.86
N LEU A 160 -25.90 17.61 18.15
CA LEU A 160 -24.47 17.46 17.86
C LEU A 160 -23.90 16.33 18.71
N ASP A 161 -23.34 15.34 18.01
CA ASP A 161 -22.49 14.32 18.59
C ASP A 161 -21.23 15.01 19.19
N PRO A 162 -20.80 14.67 20.42
CA PRO A 162 -19.59 15.24 21.04
C PRO A 162 -18.30 14.79 20.36
#